data_AF-X1J528-F1
#
_entry.id   AF-X1J528-F1
#
_cell.length_a   1.000
_cell.length_b   1.000
_cell.length_c   1.000
_cell.angle_alpha   90.00
_cell.angle_beta   90.00
_cell.angle_gamma   90.00
#
_symmetry.space_group_name_H-M   'P 1'
#
loop_
_entity.id
_entity.type
_entity.pdbx_description
1 polymer ?
#
loop_
_entity_poly.entity_id
_entity_poly.type
_entity_poly.pdbx_seq_one_letter_code
_entity_poly.pdbx_strand_id
1 'polypeptide(L)'
;LRDFLEITKTKIGSLKEESTRLREELQSKAGEDLNRLALLREALSAENERLLVLEKACEAKYVTLIEGWIPESDIEPVISDVKQSIDYVFVDTRKPEPSEEPPTKLKNLTGVKPFQAIVNLFATPKYREWDPTPIISYSFALFFGLMVGDVIYALGIMLLGKYLLGKLVDDPHSENFKLFQRLIYTCAGVALVVGLLSGTYLGDIYKFFGIESLALVKGVK
;
A
#
# COMPACT_ATOMS: atom_id res chain seq x y z
N LEU A 1 -59.04 -24.19 8.00
CA LEU A 1 -57.66 -24.38 7.47
C LEU A 1 -57.29 -23.33 6.41
N ARG A 2 -58.16 -23.05 5.43
CA ARG A 2 -57.91 -22.00 4.40
C ARG A 2 -57.84 -20.58 4.98
N ASP A 3 -58.77 -20.21 5.87
CA ASP A 3 -58.78 -18.87 6.50
C ASP A 3 -57.52 -18.61 7.34
N PHE A 4 -57.01 -19.65 8.03
CA PHE A 4 -55.76 -19.55 8.78
C PHE A 4 -54.53 -19.35 7.86
N LEU A 5 -54.51 -20.03 6.71
CA LEU A 5 -53.46 -19.83 5.69
C LEU A 5 -53.53 -18.43 5.08
N GLU A 6 -54.73 -17.88 4.89
CA GLU A 6 -54.94 -16.54 4.33
C GLU A 6 -54.53 -15.43 5.31
N ILE A 7 -54.86 -15.57 6.59
CA ILE A 7 -54.39 -14.69 7.69
C ILE A 7 -52.87 -14.75 7.83
N THR A 8 -52.27 -15.95 7.73
CA THR A 8 -50.81 -16.10 7.83
C THR A 8 -50.12 -15.46 6.62
N LYS A 9 -50.69 -15.61 5.41
CA LYS A 9 -50.14 -15.03 4.17
C LYS A 9 -50.21 -13.49 4.18
N THR A 10 -51.30 -12.91 4.69
CA THR A 10 -51.43 -11.45 4.86
C THR A 10 -50.45 -10.93 5.92
N LYS A 11 -50.30 -11.64 7.06
CA LYS A 11 -49.30 -11.29 8.09
C LYS A 11 -47.86 -11.34 7.57
N ILE A 12 -47.53 -12.34 6.75
CA ILE A 12 -46.21 -12.44 6.08
C ILE A 12 -46.02 -11.28 5.10
N GLY A 13 -47.05 -10.91 4.34
CA GLY A 13 -47.02 -9.77 3.44
C GLY A 13 -46.74 -8.45 4.16
N SER A 14 -47.49 -8.16 5.23
CA SER A 14 -47.33 -6.93 6.02
C SER A 14 -45.97 -6.87 6.72
N LEU A 15 -45.46 -7.98 7.25
CA LEU A 15 -44.12 -8.04 7.86
C LEU A 15 -43.01 -7.83 6.83
N LYS A 16 -43.22 -8.31 5.59
CA LYS A 16 -42.25 -8.14 4.50
C LYS A 16 -42.22 -6.68 4.03
N GLU A 17 -43.38 -6.04 3.91
CA GLU A 17 -43.50 -4.60 3.61
C GLU A 17 -42.88 -3.72 4.70
N GLU A 18 -43.13 -4.07 5.97
CA GLU A 18 -42.55 -3.37 7.11
C GLU A 18 -41.01 -3.52 7.13
N SER A 19 -40.49 -4.71 6.84
CA SER A 19 -39.05 -4.95 6.72
C SER A 19 -38.42 -4.18 5.57
N THR A 20 -39.08 -4.07 4.42
CA THR A 20 -38.58 -3.26 3.29
C THR A 20 -38.59 -1.77 3.61
N ARG A 21 -39.66 -1.26 4.24
CA ARG A 21 -39.75 0.14 4.66
C ARG A 21 -38.66 0.50 5.67
N LEU A 22 -38.45 -0.35 6.69
CA LEU A 22 -37.38 -0.16 7.67
C LEU A 22 -35.98 -0.16 7.03
N ARG A 23 -35.74 -0.99 6.00
CA ARG A 23 -34.47 -0.98 5.26
C ARG A 23 -34.29 0.30 4.45
N GLU A 24 -35.34 0.79 3.80
CA GLU A 24 -35.30 2.04 3.04
C GLU A 24 -35.05 3.25 3.97
N GLU A 25 -35.72 3.32 5.12
CA GLU A 25 -35.49 4.35 6.13
C GLU A 25 -34.06 4.30 6.69
N LEU A 26 -33.53 3.11 6.96
CA LEU A 26 -32.14 2.94 7.38
C LEU A 26 -31.18 3.38 6.28
N GLN A 27 -31.45 3.06 5.02
CA GLN A 27 -30.59 3.41 3.89
C GLN A 27 -30.61 4.92 3.61
N SER A 28 -31.76 5.58 3.77
CA SER A 28 -31.85 7.03 3.62
C SER A 28 -31.10 7.75 4.74
N LYS A 29 -31.32 7.35 6.00
CA LYS A 29 -30.61 7.93 7.15
C LYS A 29 -29.11 7.66 7.13
N ALA A 30 -28.71 6.43 6.78
CA ALA A 30 -27.31 6.09 6.60
C ALA A 30 -26.71 6.95 5.47
N GLY A 31 -27.37 7.06 4.32
CA GLY A 31 -26.89 7.87 3.20
C GLY A 31 -26.68 9.36 3.53
N GLU A 32 -27.59 9.94 4.33
CA GLU A 32 -27.51 11.35 4.73
C GLU A 32 -26.38 11.65 5.72
N ASP A 33 -26.16 10.76 6.70
CA ASP A 33 -25.22 11.00 7.80
C ASP A 33 -23.85 10.33 7.63
N LEU A 34 -23.66 9.44 6.65
CA LEU A 34 -22.39 8.72 6.43
C LEU A 34 -21.18 9.66 6.29
N ASN A 35 -21.33 10.76 5.56
CA ASN A 35 -20.25 11.74 5.40
C ASN A 35 -19.92 12.43 6.72
N ARG A 36 -20.92 12.78 7.52
CA ARG A 36 -20.72 13.39 8.83
C ARG A 36 -20.07 12.41 9.80
N LEU A 37 -20.51 11.15 9.81
CA LEU A 37 -19.92 10.10 10.61
C LEU A 37 -18.46 9.83 10.22
N ALA A 38 -18.14 9.82 8.93
CA ALA A 38 -16.76 9.67 8.45
C ALA A 38 -15.87 10.82 8.95
N LEU A 39 -16.33 12.07 8.84
CA LEU A 39 -15.60 13.24 9.34
C LEU A 39 -15.41 13.19 10.86
N LEU A 40 -16.46 12.82 11.61
CA LEU A 40 -16.39 12.67 13.07
C LEU A 40 -15.44 11.55 13.48
N ARG A 41 -15.44 10.42 12.75
CA ARG A 41 -14.49 9.32 12.98
C ARG A 41 -13.06 9.79 12.80
N GLU A 42 -12.78 10.54 11.74
CA GLU A 42 -11.44 11.06 11.45
C GLU A 42 -10.99 12.05 12.53
N ALA A 43 -11.86 13.00 12.91
CA ALA A 43 -11.59 13.95 13.97
C ALA A 43 -11.33 13.25 15.32
N LEU A 44 -12.12 12.22 15.65
CA LEU A 44 -11.94 11.42 16.86
C LEU A 44 -10.63 10.62 16.82
N SER A 45 -10.28 10.06 15.67
CA SER A 45 -9.01 9.33 15.47
C SER A 45 -7.82 10.26 15.72
N ALA A 46 -7.84 11.46 15.14
CA ALA A 46 -6.79 12.45 15.33
C ALA A 46 -6.66 12.89 16.80
N GLU A 47 -7.78 13.08 17.50
CA GLU A 47 -7.74 13.44 18.93
C GLU A 47 -7.22 12.29 19.80
N ASN A 48 -7.61 11.05 19.48
CA ASN A 48 -7.11 9.87 20.16
C ASN A 48 -5.59 9.71 19.99
N GLU A 49 -5.06 9.95 18.78
CA GLU A 49 -3.61 9.95 18.53
C GLU A 49 -2.88 11.01 19.37
N ARG A 50 -3.43 12.22 19.51
CA ARG A 50 -2.86 13.28 20.36
C ARG A 50 -2.82 12.85 21.83
N LEU A 51 -3.89 12.26 22.34
CA LEU A 51 -3.96 11.77 23.71
C LEU A 51 -2.96 10.62 23.97
N LEU A 52 -2.79 9.72 23.01
CA LEU A 52 -1.79 8.63 23.11
C LEU A 52 -0.35 9.15 23.20
N VAL A 53 -0.04 10.30 22.58
CA VAL A 53 1.26 10.96 22.73
C VAL A 53 1.40 11.56 24.12
N LEU A 54 0.36 12.21 24.65
CA LEU A 54 0.36 12.77 26.00
C LEU A 54 0.46 11.69 27.09
N GLU A 55 -0.17 10.54 26.89
CA GLU A 55 -0.07 9.39 27.80
C GLU A 55 1.37 8.87 27.91
N LYS A 56 2.12 8.91 26.80
CA LYS A 56 3.53 8.51 26.76
C LYS A 56 4.49 9.62 27.20
N ALA A 57 4.02 10.85 27.28
CA ALA A 57 4.83 11.99 27.69
C ALA A 57 5.08 11.94 29.20
N CYS A 58 6.25 12.42 29.62
CA CYS A 58 6.55 12.57 31.04
C CYS A 58 6.12 13.98 31.48
N GLU A 59 5.05 14.07 32.25
CA GLU A 59 4.51 15.35 32.73
C GLU A 59 5.01 15.66 34.14
N ALA A 60 5.59 16.85 34.31
CA ALA A 60 5.87 17.48 35.58
C ALA A 60 4.99 18.72 35.75
N LYS A 61 4.89 19.25 36.98
CA LYS A 61 3.98 20.35 37.34
C LYS A 61 4.06 21.60 36.44
N TYR A 62 5.21 21.84 35.81
CA TYR A 62 5.45 23.01 34.95
C TYR A 62 6.15 22.68 33.63
N VAL A 63 6.43 21.40 33.36
CA VAL A 63 7.23 20.97 32.19
C VAL A 63 6.67 19.65 31.67
N THR A 64 6.46 19.56 30.37
CA THR A 64 6.12 18.32 29.68
C THR A 64 7.33 17.89 28.85
N LEU A 65 7.85 16.70 29.11
CA LEU A 65 8.95 16.11 28.35
C LEU A 65 8.38 15.11 27.34
N ILE A 66 8.75 15.30 26.08
CA ILE A 66 8.39 14.41 24.96
C ILE A 66 9.69 13.96 24.31
N GLU A 67 9.86 12.64 24.18
CA GLU A 67 11.00 12.02 23.51
C GLU A 67 10.52 11.27 22.27
N GLY A 68 11.33 11.28 21.21
CA GLY A 68 10.96 10.64 19.95
C GLY A 68 12.13 10.53 18.99
N TRP A 69 11.93 9.73 17.96
CA TRP A 69 12.91 9.48 16.92
C TRP A 69 12.63 10.35 15.69
N ILE A 70 13.63 11.09 15.24
CA ILE A 70 13.56 11.91 14.03
C ILE A 70 14.69 11.53 13.07
N PRO A 71 14.43 11.45 11.75
CA PRO A 71 15.47 11.29 10.75
C PRO A 71 16.44 12.47 10.77
N GLU A 72 17.74 12.21 10.62
CA GLU A 72 18.77 13.26 10.63
C GLU A 72 18.54 14.35 9.57
N SER A 73 17.93 14.00 8.43
CA SER A 73 17.58 14.95 7.37
C SER A 73 16.48 15.95 7.73
N ASP A 74 15.65 15.60 8.72
CA ASP A 74 14.41 16.31 9.03
C ASP A 74 14.54 17.12 10.35
N ILE A 75 15.72 17.10 10.99
CA ILE A 75 15.97 17.77 12.29
C ILE A 75 15.76 19.29 12.19
N GLU A 76 16.45 19.96 11.28
CA GLU A 76 16.42 21.41 11.13
C GLU A 76 15.02 21.98 10.83
N PRO A 77 14.25 21.44 9.85
CA PRO A 77 12.92 21.95 9.57
C PRO A 77 11.96 21.75 10.75
N VAL A 78 11.99 20.58 11.40
CA VAL A 78 11.10 20.29 12.53
C VAL A 78 11.41 21.19 13.73
N ILE A 79 12.69 21.42 14.06
CA ILE A 79 13.06 22.33 15.15
C ILE A 79 12.57 23.76 14.86
N SER A 80 12.63 24.18 13.60
CA SER A 80 12.17 25.51 13.19
C SER A 80 10.66 25.66 13.34
N ASP A 81 9.89 24.66 12.90
CA ASP A 81 8.43 24.65 13.02
C ASP A 81 7.96 24.61 14.49
N VAL A 82 8.65 23.84 15.34
CA VAL A 82 8.35 23.76 16.78
C VAL A 82 8.66 25.08 17.49
N LYS A 83 9.77 25.74 17.17
CA LYS A 83 10.12 27.06 17.74
C LYS A 83 9.19 28.17 17.28
N GLN A 84 8.59 28.05 16.09
CA GLN A 84 7.62 29.04 15.59
C GLN A 84 6.23 28.86 16.22
N SER A 85 5.88 27.64 16.59
CA SER A 85 4.55 27.32 17.14
C SER A 85 4.47 27.45 18.67
N ILE A 86 5.61 27.41 19.37
CA ILE A 86 5.66 27.40 20.85
C ILE A 86 6.65 28.46 21.34
N ASP A 87 6.19 29.39 22.18
CA ASP A 87 7.01 30.49 22.71
C ASP A 87 8.18 30.03 23.60
N TYR A 88 7.98 28.97 24.39
CA TYR A 88 8.97 28.44 25.33
C TYR A 88 9.18 26.96 25.09
N VAL A 89 10.19 26.62 24.27
CA VAL A 89 10.56 25.23 23.98
C VAL A 89 12.07 25.05 24.05
N PHE A 90 12.51 24.00 24.72
CA PHE A 90 13.90 23.57 24.72
C PHE A 90 13.97 22.24 23.97
N VAL A 91 14.77 22.21 22.90
CA VAL A 91 14.94 21.00 22.08
C VAL A 91 16.40 20.59 22.15
N ASP A 92 16.64 19.36 22.60
CA ASP A 92 17.95 18.71 22.59
C ASP A 92 17.92 17.55 21.60
N THR A 93 18.98 17.38 20.82
CA THR A 93 19.10 16.28 19.86
C THR A 93 20.40 15.53 20.08
N ARG A 94 20.29 14.20 20.21
CA ARG A 94 21.43 13.30 20.36
C ARG A 94 21.36 12.17 19.37
N LYS A 95 22.52 11.61 19.02
CA LYS A 95 22.61 10.39 18.22
C LYS A 95 22.22 9.18 19.10
N PRO A 96 21.58 8.14 18.52
CA PRO A 96 21.23 6.93 19.26
C PRO A 96 22.47 6.28 19.85
N GLU A 97 22.35 5.83 21.10
CA GLU A 97 23.39 5.05 21.76
C GLU A 97 23.43 3.61 21.24
N PRO A 98 24.56 2.88 21.39
CA PRO A 98 24.66 1.53 20.86
C PRO A 98 23.66 0.52 21.43
N SER A 99 23.10 0.78 22.62
CA SER A 99 22.08 -0.02 23.29
C SER A 99 20.65 0.32 22.87
N GLU A 100 20.45 1.43 22.17
CA GLU A 100 19.14 1.87 21.72
C GLU A 100 18.82 1.28 20.34
N GLU A 101 17.57 0.87 20.15
CA GLU A 101 17.07 0.34 18.88
C GLU A 101 16.09 1.35 18.24
N PRO A 102 16.60 2.35 17.49
CA PRO A 102 15.74 3.30 16.80
C PRO A 102 14.97 2.63 15.66
N PRO A 103 13.82 3.21 15.25
CA PRO A 103 13.06 2.71 14.11
C PRO A 103 13.87 2.81 12.80
N THR A 104 13.78 1.78 11.96
CA THR A 104 14.47 1.73 10.68
C THR A 104 13.71 2.52 9.60
N LYS A 105 14.34 3.54 9.03
CA LYS A 105 13.84 4.26 7.83
C LYS A 105 14.72 3.94 6.63
N LEU A 106 14.20 3.19 5.65
CA LEU A 106 14.94 2.79 4.45
C LEU A 106 15.00 3.91 3.41
N LYS A 107 16.21 4.34 3.04
CA LYS A 107 16.46 5.36 2.00
C LYS A 107 16.99 4.69 0.72
N ASN A 108 16.08 4.18 -0.10
CA ASN A 108 16.44 3.57 -1.39
C ASN A 108 16.23 4.51 -2.59
N LEU A 109 17.09 4.35 -3.59
CA LEU A 109 17.00 5.05 -4.89
C LEU A 109 15.68 4.72 -5.59
N THR A 110 15.20 5.62 -6.44
CA THR A 110 13.89 5.51 -7.11
C THR A 110 13.69 4.18 -7.85
N GLY A 111 14.74 3.60 -8.44
CA GLY A 111 14.68 2.30 -9.12
C GLY A 111 14.67 1.08 -8.19
N VAL A 112 15.25 1.20 -6.99
CA VAL A 112 15.35 0.13 -5.98
C VAL A 112 14.17 0.18 -5.01
N LYS A 113 13.57 1.36 -4.82
CA LYS A 113 12.44 1.62 -3.92
C LYS A 113 11.27 0.61 -4.05
N PRO A 114 10.85 0.18 -5.26
CA PRO A 114 9.74 -0.77 -5.37
C PRO A 114 10.00 -2.11 -4.67
N PHE A 115 11.26 -2.55 -4.65
CA PHE A 115 11.67 -3.83 -4.06
C PHE A 115 11.68 -3.80 -2.53
N GLN A 116 11.56 -2.63 -1.90
CA GLN A 116 11.33 -2.52 -0.46
C GLN A 116 10.06 -3.27 -0.04
N ALA A 117 9.03 -3.32 -0.89
CA ALA A 117 7.80 -4.05 -0.59
C ALA A 117 8.06 -5.56 -0.39
N ILE A 118 9.01 -6.13 -1.15
CA ILE A 118 9.41 -7.54 -0.98
C ILE A 118 10.21 -7.71 0.31
N VAL A 119 11.17 -6.83 0.58
CA VAL A 119 12.01 -6.92 1.80
C VAL A 119 11.13 -6.82 3.05
N ASN A 120 10.22 -5.84 3.08
CA ASN A 120 9.29 -5.62 4.19
C ASN A 120 8.33 -6.79 4.41
N LEU A 121 8.03 -7.59 3.38
CA LEU A 121 7.19 -8.79 3.52
C LEU A 121 7.91 -9.90 4.31
N PHE A 122 9.23 -9.99 4.20
CA PHE A 122 10.01 -10.96 4.96
C PHE A 122 10.33 -10.44 6.37
N ALA A 123 11.04 -9.31 6.45
CA ALA A 123 11.35 -8.62 7.69
C ALA A 123 11.96 -7.25 7.37
N THR A 124 11.64 -6.23 8.18
CA THR A 124 12.38 -4.97 8.12
C THR A 124 13.78 -5.17 8.70
N PRO A 125 14.85 -4.79 7.98
CA PRO A 125 16.21 -4.95 8.49
C PRO A 125 16.41 -4.12 9.76
N LYS A 126 17.30 -4.56 10.64
CA LYS A 126 17.62 -3.77 11.84
C LYS A 126 18.32 -2.48 11.42
N TYR A 127 18.20 -1.46 12.26
CA TYR A 127 18.74 -0.12 11.99
C TYR A 127 20.24 -0.12 11.61
N ARG A 128 21.02 -1.06 12.16
CA ARG A 128 22.47 -1.16 11.97
C ARG A 128 22.89 -2.24 10.98
N GLU A 129 21.93 -2.92 10.37
CA GLU A 129 22.19 -3.95 9.36
C GLU A 129 22.31 -3.31 7.98
N TRP A 130 23.08 -3.96 7.11
CA TRP A 130 23.19 -3.54 5.73
C TRP A 130 21.89 -3.88 4.98
N ASP A 131 21.35 -2.91 4.22
CA ASP A 131 20.09 -3.09 3.50
C ASP A 131 20.27 -4.04 2.29
N PRO A 132 19.62 -5.23 2.27
CA PRO A 132 19.72 -6.16 1.16
C PRO A 132 18.91 -5.74 -0.08
N THR A 133 18.10 -4.68 -0.01
CA THR A 133 17.20 -4.25 -1.10
C THR A 133 17.91 -4.07 -2.45
N PRO A 134 19.11 -3.47 -2.56
CA PRO A 134 19.78 -3.32 -3.85
C PRO A 134 20.12 -4.66 -4.53
N ILE A 135 20.65 -5.63 -3.79
CA ILE A 135 20.98 -6.96 -4.33
C ILE A 135 19.69 -7.71 -4.71
N ILE A 136 18.67 -7.64 -3.85
CA ILE A 136 17.36 -8.24 -4.11
C ILE A 136 16.73 -7.62 -5.35
N SER A 137 16.82 -6.30 -5.54
CA SER A 137 16.23 -5.62 -6.70
C SER A 137 16.79 -6.12 -8.03
N TYR A 138 18.11 -6.26 -8.13
CA TYR A 138 18.77 -6.73 -9.34
C TYR A 138 18.45 -8.20 -9.62
N SER A 139 18.68 -9.05 -8.62
CA SER A 139 18.47 -10.50 -8.75
C SER A 139 17.02 -10.84 -9.03
N PHE A 140 16.07 -10.27 -8.27
CA PHE A 140 14.65 -10.53 -8.44
C PHE A 140 14.15 -10.07 -9.81
N ALA A 141 14.50 -8.86 -10.24
CA ALA A 141 14.09 -8.36 -11.55
C ALA A 141 14.60 -9.24 -12.70
N LEU A 142 15.87 -9.67 -12.61
CA LEU A 142 16.49 -10.53 -13.62
C LEU A 142 15.86 -11.92 -13.65
N PHE A 143 15.71 -12.59 -12.50
CA PHE A 143 15.11 -13.93 -12.44
C PHE A 143 13.64 -13.91 -12.84
N PHE A 144 12.87 -12.90 -12.41
CA PHE A 144 11.49 -12.74 -12.84
C PHE A 144 11.40 -12.58 -14.36
N GLY A 145 12.28 -11.76 -14.94
CA GLY A 145 12.36 -11.56 -16.38
C GLY A 145 12.66 -12.85 -17.14
N LEU A 146 13.60 -13.66 -16.64
CA LEU A 146 13.93 -14.98 -17.20
C LEU A 146 12.81 -16.01 -17.05
N MET A 147 12.10 -16.01 -15.91
CA MET A 147 11.01 -16.95 -15.64
C MET A 147 9.78 -16.68 -16.50
N VAL A 148 9.40 -15.42 -16.66
CA VAL A 148 8.26 -15.06 -17.53
C VAL A 148 8.67 -15.15 -18.99
N GLY A 149 9.82 -14.57 -19.34
CA GLY A 149 10.52 -14.78 -20.60
C GLY A 149 9.68 -14.63 -21.87
N ASP A 150 8.56 -13.92 -21.83
CA ASP A 150 7.57 -13.86 -22.92
C ASP A 150 6.89 -12.50 -22.96
N VAL A 151 6.85 -11.93 -24.17
CA VAL A 151 6.36 -10.56 -24.40
C VAL A 151 4.87 -10.41 -24.09
N ILE A 152 4.06 -11.41 -24.45
CA ILE A 152 2.59 -11.30 -24.29
C ILE A 152 2.22 -11.46 -22.83
N TYR A 153 2.86 -12.38 -22.10
CA TYR A 153 2.65 -12.52 -20.66
C TYR A 153 3.14 -11.27 -19.90
N ALA A 154 4.30 -10.71 -20.26
CA ALA A 154 4.78 -9.48 -19.65
C ALA A 154 3.83 -8.29 -19.88
N LEU A 155 3.32 -8.14 -21.11
CA LEU A 155 2.32 -7.12 -21.44
C LEU A 155 0.99 -7.35 -20.70
N GLY A 156 0.56 -8.60 -20.60
CA GLY A 156 -0.60 -9.00 -19.81
C GLY A 156 -0.46 -8.57 -18.35
N ILE A 157 0.65 -8.92 -17.70
CA ILE A 157 0.95 -8.52 -16.31
C ILE A 157 0.92 -7.00 -16.14
N MET A 158 1.49 -6.26 -17.11
CA MET A 158 1.46 -4.79 -17.09
C MET A 158 0.03 -4.23 -17.20
N LEU A 159 -0.81 -4.80 -18.06
CA LEU A 159 -2.21 -4.42 -18.18
C LEU A 159 -3.02 -4.78 -16.92
N LEU A 160 -2.84 -5.98 -16.37
CA LEU A 160 -3.48 -6.40 -15.12
C LEU A 160 -3.09 -5.45 -13.96
N GLY A 161 -1.81 -5.09 -13.86
CA GLY A 161 -1.31 -4.13 -12.87
C GLY A 161 -1.91 -2.72 -13.01
N LYS A 162 -2.35 -2.34 -14.22
CA LYS A 162 -3.02 -1.05 -14.47
C LYS A 162 -4.51 -1.09 -14.18
N TYR A 163 -5.22 -2.13 -14.61
CA TYR A 163 -6.69 -2.16 -14.62
C TYR A 163 -7.31 -2.92 -13.45
N LEU A 164 -6.67 -3.99 -12.96
CA LEU A 164 -7.24 -4.85 -11.92
C LEU A 164 -6.73 -4.51 -10.53
N LEU A 165 -5.46 -4.10 -10.42
CA LEU A 165 -4.85 -3.85 -9.12
C LEU A 165 -5.57 -2.73 -8.34
N GLY A 166 -5.99 -1.67 -9.02
CA GLY A 166 -6.71 -0.55 -8.39
C GLY A 166 -8.15 -0.88 -8.00
N LYS A 167 -8.73 -1.98 -8.50
CA LYS A 167 -10.11 -2.40 -8.20
C LYS A 167 -10.17 -3.42 -7.05
N LEU A 168 -9.03 -4.04 -6.71
CA LEU A 168 -8.96 -5.11 -5.72
C LEU A 168 -8.50 -4.63 -4.33
N VAL A 169 -8.21 -3.35 -4.18
CA VAL A 169 -7.64 -2.78 -2.94
C VAL A 169 -8.54 -1.67 -2.40
N ASP A 170 -8.79 -1.72 -1.10
CA ASP A 170 -9.64 -0.76 -0.38
C ASP A 170 -9.09 0.67 -0.45
N ASP A 171 -7.75 0.83 -0.41
CA ASP A 171 -7.04 2.10 -0.55
C ASP A 171 -6.00 2.11 -1.70
N PRO A 172 -6.41 2.49 -2.93
CA PRO A 172 -5.53 2.61 -4.10
C PRO A 172 -4.44 3.68 -3.98
N HIS A 173 -4.47 4.49 -2.91
CA HIS A 173 -3.54 5.60 -2.69
C HIS A 173 -2.47 5.33 -1.63
N SER A 174 -2.54 4.20 -0.92
CA SER A 174 -1.53 3.83 0.06
C SER A 174 -0.14 3.76 -0.57
N GLU A 175 0.88 4.22 0.17
CA GLU A 175 2.25 4.22 -0.34
C GLU A 175 2.72 2.79 -0.68
N ASN A 176 2.35 1.83 0.16
CA ASN A 176 2.66 0.41 -0.03
C ASN A 176 2.05 -0.14 -1.32
N PHE A 177 0.80 0.20 -1.64
CA PHE A 177 0.18 -0.20 -2.89
C PHE A 177 0.91 0.38 -4.10
N LYS A 178 1.26 1.67 -4.07
CA LYS A 178 2.03 2.32 -5.15
C LYS A 178 3.42 1.69 -5.32
N LEU A 179 4.08 1.32 -4.23
CA LEU A 179 5.37 0.60 -4.28
C LEU A 179 5.21 -0.77 -4.92
N PHE A 180 4.17 -1.52 -4.54
CA PHE A 180 3.87 -2.83 -5.11
C PHE A 180 3.50 -2.75 -6.60
N GLN A 181 2.69 -1.75 -6.99
CA GLN A 181 2.35 -1.53 -8.39
C GLN A 181 3.58 -1.20 -9.23
N ARG A 182 4.47 -0.33 -8.72
CA ARG A 182 5.76 -0.02 -9.37
C ARG A 182 6.63 -1.26 -9.50
N LEU A 183 6.63 -2.15 -8.50
CA LEU A 183 7.38 -3.39 -8.53
C LEU A 183 6.91 -4.30 -9.68
N ILE A 184 5.60 -4.46 -9.84
CA ILE A 184 5.02 -5.22 -10.95
C ILE A 184 5.47 -4.61 -12.29
N TYR A 185 5.44 -3.29 -12.42
CA TYR A 185 5.87 -2.63 -13.66
C TYR A 185 7.36 -2.79 -13.95
N THR A 186 8.23 -2.67 -12.95
CA THR A 186 9.67 -2.88 -13.15
C THR A 186 9.96 -4.32 -13.56
N CYS A 187 9.30 -5.29 -12.94
CA CYS A 187 9.49 -6.71 -13.26
C CYS A 187 8.92 -7.08 -14.64
N ALA A 188 7.73 -6.57 -14.97
CA ALA A 188 7.14 -6.73 -16.30
C ALA A 188 7.98 -6.07 -17.41
N GLY A 189 8.60 -4.91 -17.12
CA GLY A 189 9.52 -4.25 -18.04
C GLY A 189 10.74 -5.10 -18.35
N VAL A 190 11.37 -5.69 -17.33
CA VAL A 190 12.51 -6.62 -17.54
C VAL A 190 12.07 -7.88 -18.27
N ALA A 191 10.92 -8.46 -17.92
CA ALA A 191 10.36 -9.61 -18.64
C ALA A 191 10.07 -9.32 -20.12
N LEU A 192 9.60 -8.11 -20.43
CA LEU A 192 9.36 -7.69 -21.82
C LEU A 192 10.69 -7.58 -22.60
N VAL A 193 11.74 -7.02 -21.98
CA VAL A 193 13.07 -6.95 -22.61
C VAL A 193 13.63 -8.35 -22.85
N VAL A 194 13.55 -9.24 -21.86
CA VAL A 194 14.01 -10.63 -22.00
C VAL A 194 13.19 -11.39 -23.05
N GLY A 195 11.86 -11.23 -23.07
CA GLY A 195 10.99 -11.85 -24.08
C GLY A 195 11.29 -11.35 -25.49
N LEU A 196 11.58 -10.05 -25.66
CA LEU A 196 11.99 -9.49 -26.95
C LEU A 196 13.36 -10.02 -27.41
N LEU A 197 14.29 -10.20 -26.48
CA LEU A 197 15.60 -10.78 -26.77
C LEU A 197 15.50 -12.26 -27.16
N SER A 198 14.64 -13.02 -26.47
CA SER A 198 14.37 -14.43 -26.76
C SER A 198 13.48 -14.65 -27.98
N GLY A 199 12.74 -13.62 -28.42
CA GLY A 199 11.81 -13.73 -29.56
C GLY A 199 10.58 -14.59 -29.28
N THR A 200 10.26 -14.80 -28.00
CA THR A 200 9.19 -15.67 -27.53
C THR A 200 7.88 -14.89 -27.37
N TYR A 201 6.89 -15.29 -28.16
CA TYR A 201 5.52 -14.77 -28.10
C TYR A 201 4.55 -15.91 -27.83
N LEU A 202 4.01 -15.96 -26.62
CA LEU A 202 3.11 -16.99 -26.11
C LEU A 202 3.61 -18.43 -26.39
N GLY A 203 4.89 -18.68 -26.10
CA GLY A 203 5.51 -20.00 -26.30
C GLY A 203 5.53 -20.51 -27.76
N ASP A 204 5.44 -19.61 -28.75
CA ASP A 204 5.48 -19.84 -30.21
C ASP A 204 4.13 -19.85 -30.96
N ILE A 205 3.16 -19.01 -30.57
CA ILE A 205 1.93 -18.83 -31.36
C ILE A 205 2.21 -18.32 -32.79
N TYR A 206 3.30 -17.57 -33.01
CA TYR A 206 3.67 -17.08 -34.33
C TYR A 206 4.02 -18.21 -35.32
N LYS A 207 4.50 -19.38 -34.85
CA LYS A 207 4.70 -20.57 -35.69
C LYS A 207 3.37 -21.16 -36.18
N PHE A 208 2.30 -21.03 -35.39
CA PHE A 208 0.96 -21.45 -35.77
C PHE A 208 0.32 -20.52 -36.84
N PHE A 209 0.66 -19.23 -36.82
CA PHE A 209 0.18 -18.25 -37.80
C PHE A 209 1.10 -18.04 -39.03
N GLY A 210 2.21 -18.78 -39.13
CA GLY A 210 3.11 -18.73 -40.30
C GLY A 210 3.89 -17.42 -40.47
N ILE A 211 4.06 -16.63 -39.40
CA ILE A 211 4.78 -15.36 -39.41
C ILE A 211 6.23 -15.63 -38.98
N GLU A 212 7.22 -15.14 -39.75
CA GLU A 212 8.63 -15.23 -39.36
C GLU A 212 8.88 -14.53 -38.02
N SER A 213 9.66 -15.19 -37.15
CA SER A 213 9.99 -14.71 -35.81
C SER A 213 10.55 -13.29 -35.87
N LEU A 214 9.88 -12.35 -35.18
CA LEU A 214 10.34 -10.98 -34.97
C LEU A 214 11.36 -10.92 -33.82
N ALA A 215 12.32 -11.86 -33.80
CA ALA A 215 13.42 -11.88 -32.84
C ALA A 215 14.48 -10.86 -33.27
N LEU A 216 14.84 -9.95 -32.36
CA LEU A 216 15.86 -8.92 -32.60
C LEU A 216 17.28 -9.51 -32.66
N VAL A 217 17.50 -10.71 -32.11
CA VAL A 217 18.76 -11.46 -32.18
C VAL A 217 18.60 -12.61 -33.16
N LYS A 218 19.22 -12.49 -34.34
CA LYS A 218 19.17 -13.46 -35.44
C LYS A 218 20.00 -14.75 -35.20
N GLY A 219 20.27 -15.10 -33.93
CA GLY A 219 21.35 -16.02 -33.56
C GLY A 219 21.07 -16.99 -32.42
N VAL A 220 19.89 -16.98 -31.79
CA VAL A 220 19.50 -18.02 -30.84
C VAL A 220 18.49 -18.92 -31.57
N LYS A 221 19.01 -19.97 -32.21
CA LYS A 221 18.23 -21.13 -32.64
C LYS A 221 18.36 -22.22 -31.60
#